data_AF-A0AAV5RI72-F1
#
_entry.id   AF-A0AAV5RI72-F1
#
_cell.length_a   1.000
_cell.length_b   1.000
_cell.length_c   1.000
_cell.angle_alpha   90.00
_cell.angle_beta   90.00
_cell.angle_gamma   90.00
#
_symmetry.space_group_name_H-M   'P 1'
#
loop_
_entity.id
_entity.type
_entity.pdbx_description
1 polymer ?
#
loop_
_entity_poly.entity_id
_entity_poly.type
_entity_poly.pdbx_seq_one_letter_code
_entity_poly.pdbx_strand_id
1 'polypeptide(L)'
;MEDYFKPLYKTHRKLDINDIQDNVFDPRLIADEKEFQGFHLRYHDNQYWEIVELPGARIYPDTLSADQQKSLVSECIQEYLQSPEHLTNLDAHYALERPLRFFETDSPATVLTAENSSKSALMRNKIRWITLGGQYNWTEKVYPSFTPGEKGCPIFPDNEARAVANTFGINAEAAIVNFYTQGDILSPHQDVAELSKNDLISMSLGCSSIFYLGAERYGYQPLPIVLRSGDIIVMGGESRDAWHGVGRIFKETCPDYLQNLDLGDGFQSWMKDRRININLRQMN
;
A
#
# COMPACT_ATOMS: atom_id res chain seq x y z
N MET A 1 10.35 -13.75 -14.05
CA MET A 1 9.50 -13.16 -13.00
C MET A 1 8.02 -13.23 -13.31
N GLU A 2 7.54 -12.52 -14.34
CA GLU A 2 6.10 -12.53 -14.67
C GLU A 2 5.52 -13.94 -14.86
N ASP A 3 6.30 -14.87 -15.41
CA ASP A 3 5.87 -16.25 -15.64
C ASP A 3 5.58 -17.02 -14.34
N TYR A 4 6.14 -16.61 -13.20
CA TYR A 4 5.88 -17.21 -11.89
C TYR A 4 4.64 -16.62 -11.22
N PHE A 5 4.37 -15.33 -11.42
CA PHE A 5 3.24 -14.63 -10.80
C PHE A 5 1.93 -14.77 -11.60
N LYS A 6 2.01 -14.75 -12.94
CA LYS A 6 0.84 -14.84 -13.84
C LYS A 6 -0.07 -16.04 -13.56
N PRO A 7 0.45 -17.27 -13.34
CA PRO A 7 -0.40 -18.41 -13.00
C PRO A 7 -1.19 -18.18 -11.72
N LEU A 8 -0.58 -17.60 -10.68
CA LEU A 8 -1.22 -17.33 -9.41
C LEU A 8 -2.32 -16.28 -9.52
N TYR A 9 -2.11 -15.22 -10.29
CA TYR A 9 -3.17 -14.24 -10.56
C TYR A 9 -4.40 -14.91 -11.18
N LYS A 10 -4.20 -15.85 -12.12
CA LYS A 10 -5.30 -16.60 -12.74
C LYS A 10 -6.01 -17.49 -11.73
N THR A 11 -5.26 -18.23 -10.92
CA THR A 11 -5.81 -19.13 -9.88
C THR A 11 -6.60 -18.36 -8.84
N HIS A 12 -6.03 -17.26 -8.32
CA HIS A 12 -6.62 -16.53 -7.21
C HIS A 12 -7.71 -15.53 -7.62
N ARG A 13 -7.87 -15.23 -8.93
CA ARG A 13 -8.88 -14.28 -9.44
C ARG A 13 -10.31 -14.58 -9.00
N LYS A 14 -10.65 -15.85 -8.72
CA LYS A 14 -11.99 -16.28 -8.30
C LYS A 14 -12.09 -16.90 -6.90
N LEU A 15 -10.97 -17.06 -6.20
CA LEU A 15 -10.90 -17.56 -4.82
C LEU A 15 -11.76 -16.75 -3.83
N ASP A 16 -12.59 -17.39 -3.02
CA ASP A 16 -13.29 -16.72 -1.91
C ASP A 16 -12.33 -16.54 -0.73
N ILE A 17 -12.52 -15.49 0.09
CA ILE A 17 -11.65 -15.28 1.26
C ILE A 17 -11.80 -16.42 2.28
N ASN A 18 -12.94 -17.11 2.32
CA ASN A 18 -13.17 -18.24 3.21
C ASN A 18 -12.49 -19.53 2.74
N ASP A 19 -12.07 -19.60 1.47
CA ASP A 19 -11.47 -20.77 0.83
C ASP A 19 -9.94 -20.64 0.64
N ILE A 20 -9.30 -19.68 1.30
CA ILE A 20 -7.88 -19.34 1.10
C ILE A 20 -6.89 -20.35 1.69
N GLN A 21 -7.33 -21.14 2.68
CA GLN A 21 -6.44 -21.78 3.67
C GLN A 21 -5.39 -22.71 3.05
N ASP A 22 -5.73 -23.39 1.96
CA ASP A 22 -4.83 -24.33 1.28
C ASP A 22 -3.92 -23.67 0.24
N ASN A 23 -4.27 -22.46 -0.22
CA ASN A 23 -3.65 -21.82 -1.39
C ASN A 23 -2.87 -20.55 -1.06
N VAL A 24 -3.22 -19.88 0.05
CA VAL A 24 -2.65 -18.59 0.45
C VAL A 24 -2.30 -18.63 1.93
N PHE A 25 -1.08 -18.23 2.27
CA PHE A 25 -0.66 -18.13 3.66
C PHE A 25 -1.45 -17.04 4.37
N ASP A 26 -2.05 -17.40 5.50
CA ASP A 26 -2.75 -16.47 6.37
C ASP A 26 -2.09 -16.46 7.76
N PRO A 27 -1.41 -15.36 8.14
CA PRO A 27 -0.68 -15.29 9.41
C PRO A 27 -1.58 -15.37 10.64
N ARG A 28 -2.92 -15.31 10.50
CA ARG A 28 -3.88 -15.44 11.60
C ARG A 28 -4.45 -16.84 11.78
N LEU A 29 -4.31 -17.72 10.79
CA LEU A 29 -4.94 -19.06 10.81
C LEU A 29 -3.96 -20.17 11.21
N ILE A 30 -2.69 -19.84 11.43
CA ILE A 30 -1.65 -20.82 11.77
C ILE A 30 -1.24 -20.62 13.23
N ALA A 31 -1.29 -21.71 14.01
CA ALA A 31 -1.01 -21.70 15.44
C ALA A 31 0.48 -21.94 15.78
N ASP A 32 1.22 -22.62 14.89
CA ASP A 32 2.60 -23.05 15.12
C ASP A 32 3.47 -22.86 13.86
N GLU A 33 4.80 -22.82 14.05
CA GLU A 33 5.76 -22.83 12.94
C GLU A 33 5.44 -23.95 11.94
N LYS A 34 5.43 -23.61 10.65
CA LYS A 34 4.95 -24.52 9.61
C LYS A 34 5.69 -24.31 8.31
N GLU A 35 5.81 -25.40 7.56
CA GLU A 35 6.10 -25.35 6.13
C GLU A 35 4.81 -25.08 5.34
N PHE A 36 4.78 -23.99 4.56
CA PHE A 36 3.67 -23.67 3.67
C PHE A 36 4.17 -23.59 2.23
N GLN A 37 3.72 -24.52 1.38
CA GLN A 37 4.13 -24.61 -0.03
C GLN A 37 5.67 -24.58 -0.21
N GLY A 38 6.39 -25.21 0.71
CA GLY A 38 7.85 -25.25 0.71
C GLY A 38 8.54 -24.13 1.50
N PHE A 39 7.83 -23.07 1.91
CA PHE A 39 8.38 -21.97 2.72
C PHE A 39 8.35 -22.32 4.20
N HIS A 40 9.45 -22.10 4.92
CA HIS A 40 9.48 -22.22 6.36
C HIS A 40 9.10 -20.87 6.98
N LEU A 41 8.05 -20.89 7.80
CA LEU A 41 7.50 -19.71 8.46
C LEU A 41 7.79 -19.81 9.96
N ARG A 42 8.57 -18.86 10.47
CA ARG A 42 8.94 -18.78 11.88
C ARG A 42 8.12 -17.70 12.58
N TYR A 43 7.53 -18.00 13.73
CA TYR A 43 6.78 -17.01 14.50
C TYR A 43 7.63 -16.46 15.64
N HIS A 44 7.77 -15.14 15.70
CA HIS A 44 8.64 -14.46 16.65
C HIS A 44 7.82 -13.71 17.69
N ASP A 45 8.06 -14.02 18.96
CA ASP A 45 7.62 -13.27 20.15
C ASP A 45 6.12 -12.93 20.19
N ASN A 46 5.28 -13.75 19.55
CA ASN A 46 3.87 -13.46 19.33
C ASN A 46 3.59 -12.10 18.64
N GLN A 47 4.50 -11.66 17.77
CA GLN A 47 4.42 -10.37 17.09
C GLN A 47 4.41 -10.49 15.57
N TYR A 48 5.30 -11.30 15.00
CA TYR A 48 5.44 -11.37 13.54
C TYR A 48 5.92 -12.72 13.04
N TRP A 49 5.62 -12.99 11.78
CA TRP A 49 6.13 -14.13 11.04
C TRP A 49 7.33 -13.71 10.19
N GLU A 50 8.41 -14.49 10.23
CA GLU A 50 9.55 -14.39 9.33
C GLU A 50 9.49 -15.50 8.27
N ILE A 51 9.83 -15.15 7.03
CA ILE A 51 10.02 -16.11 5.93
C ILE A 51 11.49 -16.49 5.87
N VAL A 52 11.82 -17.73 6.27
CA VAL A 52 13.22 -18.17 6.41
C VAL A 52 13.98 -18.13 5.08
N GLU A 53 13.30 -18.44 3.97
CA GLU A 53 13.88 -18.40 2.62
C GLU A 53 14.09 -16.98 2.08
N LEU A 54 13.58 -15.97 2.79
CA LEU A 54 13.70 -14.57 2.41
C LEU A 54 14.00 -13.72 3.66
N PRO A 55 15.22 -13.83 4.21
CA PRO A 55 15.59 -13.15 5.45
C PRO A 55 15.26 -11.66 5.45
N GLY A 56 14.70 -11.19 6.57
CA GLY A 56 14.25 -9.82 6.74
C GLY A 56 12.82 -9.54 6.27
N ALA A 57 12.16 -10.47 5.55
CA ALA A 57 10.74 -10.39 5.24
C ALA A 57 9.92 -10.76 6.47
N ARG A 58 9.22 -9.77 7.03
CA ARG A 58 8.45 -9.92 8.26
C ARG A 58 6.99 -9.51 8.06
N ILE A 59 6.07 -10.32 8.56
CA ILE A 59 4.63 -10.11 8.44
C ILE A 59 4.07 -9.93 9.85
N TYR A 60 3.58 -8.73 10.13
CA TYR A 60 3.05 -8.29 11.40
C TYR A 60 1.51 -8.25 11.32
N PRO A 61 0.81 -9.32 11.73
CA PRO A 61 -0.64 -9.34 11.71
C PRO A 61 -1.23 -8.41 12.78
N ASP A 62 -2.31 -7.72 12.43
CA ASP A 62 -3.16 -6.94 13.37
C ASP A 62 -2.37 -5.95 14.25
N THR A 63 -1.33 -5.33 13.68
CA THR A 63 -0.37 -4.52 14.44
C THR A 63 -0.81 -3.07 14.57
N LEU A 64 -1.49 -2.51 13.57
CA LEU A 64 -2.07 -1.17 13.68
C LEU A 64 -3.38 -1.23 14.47
N SER A 65 -3.48 -0.45 15.53
CA SER A 65 -4.73 -0.34 16.28
C SER A 65 -5.85 0.28 15.45
N ALA A 66 -7.11 0.08 15.83
CA ALA A 66 -8.25 0.67 15.13
C ALA A 66 -8.13 2.21 15.03
N ASP A 67 -7.61 2.89 16.05
CA ASP A 67 -7.48 4.34 16.04
C ASP A 67 -6.33 4.83 15.14
N GLN A 68 -5.24 4.07 15.05
CA GLN A 68 -4.18 4.34 14.07
C GLN A 68 -4.69 4.15 12.64
N GLN A 69 -5.45 3.08 12.40
CA GLN A 69 -6.04 2.82 11.09
C GLN A 69 -7.02 3.94 10.69
N LYS A 70 -7.86 4.42 11.61
CA LYS A 70 -8.76 5.56 11.36
C LYS A 70 -7.98 6.83 11.04
N SER A 71 -6.92 7.13 11.81
CA SER A 71 -6.09 8.32 11.60
C SER A 71 -5.41 8.29 10.24
N LEU A 72 -4.76 7.17 9.88
CA LEU A 72 -4.14 6.99 8.57
C LEU A 72 -5.13 7.15 7.40
N VAL A 73 -6.34 6.58 7.51
CA VAL A 73 -7.38 6.74 6.48
C VAL A 73 -7.83 8.19 6.38
N SER A 74 -8.09 8.87 7.50
CA SER A 74 -8.48 10.29 7.51
C SER A 74 -7.42 11.17 6.87
N GLU A 75 -6.15 10.99 7.24
CA GLU A 75 -5.03 11.73 6.66
C GLU A 75 -4.92 11.54 5.14
N CYS A 76 -5.05 10.30 4.65
CA CYS A 76 -5.04 9.99 3.22
C CYS A 76 -6.12 10.73 2.43
N ILE A 77 -7.29 10.91 3.04
CA ILE A 77 -8.48 11.45 2.38
C ILE A 77 -8.56 12.97 2.51
N GLN A 78 -8.09 13.54 3.62
CA GLN A 78 -8.31 14.94 3.96
C GLN A 78 -7.04 15.79 3.98
N GLU A 79 -5.87 15.21 4.25
CA GLU A 79 -4.65 15.98 4.56
C GLU A 79 -3.59 15.91 3.48
N TYR A 80 -3.30 14.70 2.98
CA TYR A 80 -2.17 14.45 2.07
C TYR A 80 -2.23 15.24 0.75
N LEU A 81 -3.40 15.72 0.35
CA LEU A 81 -3.60 16.49 -0.88
C LEU A 81 -3.96 17.96 -0.66
N GLN A 82 -3.72 18.45 0.55
CA GLN A 82 -3.75 19.89 0.81
C GLN A 82 -2.53 20.60 0.22
N SER A 83 -1.36 19.96 0.28
CA SER A 83 -0.13 20.50 -0.32
C SER A 83 -0.05 20.20 -1.84
N PRO A 84 0.35 21.17 -2.68
CA PRO A 84 0.66 20.92 -4.08
C PRO A 84 1.97 20.15 -4.28
N GLU A 85 2.78 19.99 -3.23
CA GLU A 85 4.06 19.26 -3.31
C GLU A 85 3.87 17.74 -3.25
N HIS A 86 2.68 17.27 -2.85
CA HIS A 86 2.29 15.86 -2.88
C HIS A 86 1.51 15.58 -4.16
N LEU A 87 2.09 14.72 -4.99
CA LEU A 87 1.59 14.42 -6.33
C LEU A 87 0.68 13.19 -6.33
N THR A 88 -0.14 13.12 -7.37
CA THR A 88 -1.05 12.02 -7.66
C THR A 88 -0.90 11.59 -9.12
N ASN A 89 -1.48 10.44 -9.47
CA ASN A 89 -1.58 10.02 -10.88
C ASN A 89 -2.38 10.99 -11.75
N LEU A 90 -3.20 11.86 -11.15
CA LEU A 90 -4.02 12.81 -11.89
C LEU A 90 -3.23 14.03 -12.34
N ASP A 91 -2.16 14.42 -11.63
CA ASP A 91 -1.37 15.61 -11.96
C ASP A 91 -0.61 15.46 -13.29
N ALA A 92 -0.40 14.23 -13.76
CA ALA A 92 0.16 13.95 -15.08
C ALA A 92 -0.81 14.26 -16.24
N HIS A 93 -2.11 14.40 -15.94
CA HIS A 93 -3.18 14.50 -16.94
C HIS A 93 -4.06 15.74 -16.77
N TYR A 94 -4.10 16.32 -15.56
CA TYR A 94 -5.03 17.38 -15.20
C TYR A 94 -4.30 18.49 -14.42
N ALA A 95 -4.62 19.76 -14.74
CA ALA A 95 -4.21 20.91 -13.93
C ALA A 95 -5.20 21.07 -12.76
N LEU A 96 -4.86 20.51 -11.60
CA LEU A 96 -5.72 20.44 -10.43
C LEU A 96 -5.29 21.43 -9.36
N GLU A 97 -5.99 22.56 -9.25
CA GLU A 97 -5.81 23.51 -8.14
C GLU A 97 -6.16 22.85 -6.79
N ARG A 98 -5.24 22.98 -5.84
CA ARG A 98 -5.31 22.48 -4.47
C ARG A 98 -6.11 23.42 -3.55
N PRO A 99 -6.65 22.94 -2.41
CA PRO A 99 -6.60 21.55 -1.93
C PRO A 99 -7.49 20.62 -2.77
N LEU A 100 -7.12 19.34 -2.86
CA LEU A 100 -8.02 18.31 -3.39
C LEU A 100 -8.72 17.60 -2.23
N ARG A 101 -10.04 17.50 -2.33
CA ARG A 101 -10.87 16.76 -1.39
C ARG A 101 -11.64 15.66 -2.13
N PHE A 102 -11.68 14.47 -1.54
CA PHE A 102 -12.33 13.32 -2.17
C PHE A 102 -13.86 13.44 -2.23
N PHE A 103 -14.47 14.01 -1.18
CA PHE A 103 -15.92 13.98 -0.94
C PHE A 103 -16.55 15.38 -0.80
N GLU A 104 -15.98 16.39 -1.47
CA GLU A 104 -16.60 17.72 -1.53
C GLU A 104 -17.74 17.82 -2.54
N THR A 105 -18.66 18.75 -2.27
CA THR A 105 -19.66 19.23 -3.22
C THR A 105 -18.99 20.06 -4.32
N ASP A 106 -19.26 19.71 -5.57
CA ASP A 106 -18.46 20.12 -6.72
C ASP A 106 -18.48 21.64 -6.98
N SER A 107 -17.29 22.23 -7.11
CA SER A 107 -17.05 23.38 -8.00
C SER A 107 -16.55 22.87 -9.36
N PRO A 108 -16.99 23.45 -10.49
CA PRO A 108 -16.54 23.00 -11.82
C PRO A 108 -15.01 23.10 -11.90
N ALA A 109 -14.33 21.98 -12.17
CA ALA A 109 -12.91 21.98 -12.43
C ALA A 109 -12.63 22.84 -13.67
N THR A 110 -11.64 23.73 -13.62
CA THR A 110 -11.18 24.45 -14.80
C THR A 110 -10.40 23.46 -15.68
N VAL A 111 -11.11 22.86 -16.64
CA VAL A 111 -10.60 21.78 -17.50
C VAL A 111 -9.60 22.34 -18.53
N LEU A 112 -8.39 21.76 -18.62
CA LEU A 112 -7.49 21.97 -19.76
C LEU A 112 -7.58 20.86 -20.83
N THR A 113 -8.34 19.78 -20.61
CA THR A 113 -8.59 18.73 -21.63
C THR A 113 -9.99 18.09 -21.52
N ALA A 114 -10.83 18.34 -22.53
CA ALA A 114 -12.01 17.63 -23.07
C ALA A 114 -13.00 16.78 -22.21
N GLU A 115 -12.81 16.52 -20.92
CA GLU A 115 -13.79 15.78 -20.11
C GLU A 115 -14.39 16.68 -19.02
N ASN A 116 -15.72 16.86 -19.06
CA ASN A 116 -16.53 17.61 -18.09
C ASN A 116 -16.60 16.94 -16.69
N SER A 117 -15.56 16.23 -16.27
CA SER A 117 -15.52 15.53 -14.98
C SER A 117 -15.22 16.52 -13.86
N SER A 118 -16.03 16.50 -12.80
CA SER A 118 -15.78 17.32 -11.62
C SER A 118 -14.54 16.85 -10.85
N LYS A 119 -13.89 17.76 -10.09
CA LYS A 119 -12.69 17.42 -9.30
C LYS A 119 -12.97 16.23 -8.38
N SER A 120 -14.10 16.26 -7.67
CA SER A 120 -14.45 15.20 -6.72
C SER A 120 -14.72 13.86 -7.42
N ALA A 121 -15.29 13.87 -8.63
CA ALA A 121 -15.48 12.64 -9.42
C ALA A 121 -14.15 12.05 -9.90
N LEU A 122 -13.17 12.88 -10.30
CA LEU A 122 -11.81 12.43 -10.61
C LEU A 122 -11.17 11.80 -9.38
N MET A 123 -11.28 12.45 -8.22
CA MET A 123 -10.76 11.93 -6.96
C MET A 123 -11.35 10.57 -6.61
N ARG A 124 -12.69 10.42 -6.59
CA ARG A 124 -13.33 9.16 -6.18
C ARG A 124 -13.07 7.98 -7.14
N ASN A 125 -12.98 8.28 -8.45
CA ASN A 125 -13.01 7.24 -9.48
C ASN A 125 -11.65 6.97 -10.14
N LYS A 126 -10.79 7.99 -10.21
CA LYS A 126 -9.56 7.96 -11.03
C LYS A 126 -8.28 8.06 -10.20
N ILE A 127 -8.33 8.40 -8.92
CA ILE A 127 -7.12 8.35 -8.09
C ILE A 127 -6.64 6.91 -7.92
N ARG A 128 -5.33 6.71 -8.00
CA ARG A 128 -4.66 5.42 -7.88
C ARG A 128 -3.48 5.48 -6.93
N TRP A 129 -2.76 6.61 -6.88
CA TRP A 129 -1.67 6.79 -5.93
C TRP A 129 -1.48 8.25 -5.50
N ILE A 130 -0.83 8.42 -4.35
CA ILE A 130 -0.29 9.69 -3.82
C ILE A 130 1.17 9.47 -3.42
N THR A 131 2.04 10.44 -3.68
CA THR A 131 3.43 10.47 -3.19
C THR A 131 3.60 11.52 -2.08
N LEU A 132 4.09 11.09 -0.91
CA LEU A 132 4.43 11.95 0.23
C LEU A 132 5.95 12.05 0.40
N GLY A 133 6.45 13.19 0.87
CA GLY A 133 7.89 13.41 0.99
C GLY A 133 8.58 13.32 -0.37
N GLY A 134 9.61 12.50 -0.53
CA GLY A 134 10.23 12.22 -1.83
C GLY A 134 9.22 11.92 -2.94
N GLN A 135 9.32 12.64 -4.06
CA GLN A 135 8.39 12.53 -5.19
C GLN A 135 8.98 11.60 -6.26
N TYR A 136 8.53 10.35 -6.29
CA TYR A 136 9.01 9.36 -7.25
C TYR A 136 8.62 9.73 -8.69
N ASN A 137 9.59 9.81 -9.60
CA ASN A 137 9.36 10.05 -11.02
C ASN A 137 9.08 8.71 -11.73
N TRP A 138 7.82 8.47 -12.11
CA TRP A 138 7.40 7.23 -12.77
C TRP A 138 8.02 7.01 -14.17
N THR A 139 8.37 8.09 -14.87
CA THR A 139 8.97 8.02 -16.21
C THR A 139 10.45 7.67 -16.14
N GLU A 140 11.19 8.39 -15.30
CA GLU A 140 12.64 8.20 -15.14
C GLU A 140 12.98 7.09 -14.15
N LYS A 141 12.01 6.65 -13.35
CA LYS A 141 12.14 5.63 -12.29
C LYS A 141 13.18 5.98 -11.22
N VAL A 142 13.22 7.26 -10.84
CA VAL A 142 14.16 7.79 -9.85
C VAL A 142 13.47 8.81 -8.95
N TYR A 143 14.09 9.10 -7.80
CA TYR A 143 13.78 10.30 -7.05
C TYR A 143 14.62 11.49 -7.57
N PRO A 144 14.00 12.64 -7.86
CA PRO A 144 14.69 13.80 -8.43
C PRO A 144 15.61 14.52 -7.43
N SER A 145 15.32 14.41 -6.13
CA SER A 145 16.19 14.84 -5.04
C SER A 145 16.04 13.86 -3.87
N PHE A 146 17.11 13.74 -3.12
CA PHE A 146 17.17 12.99 -1.86
C PHE A 146 17.29 13.91 -0.64
N THR A 147 17.30 15.23 -0.83
CA THR A 147 17.47 16.19 0.26
C THR A 147 16.11 16.71 0.71
N PRO A 148 15.66 16.42 1.96
CA PRO A 148 14.38 16.91 2.46
C PRO A 148 14.29 18.45 2.40
N GLY A 149 13.20 18.96 1.85
CA GLY A 149 12.95 20.39 1.64
C GLY A 149 13.39 20.93 0.27
N GLU A 150 14.09 20.14 -0.54
CA GLU A 150 14.40 20.51 -1.93
C GLU A 150 13.25 20.18 -2.89
N LYS A 151 13.29 20.79 -4.08
CA LYS A 151 12.30 20.53 -5.13
C LYS A 151 12.28 19.03 -5.48
N GLY A 152 11.10 18.42 -5.33
CA GLY A 152 10.89 16.99 -5.58
C GLY A 152 11.20 16.09 -4.37
N CYS A 153 11.57 16.67 -3.23
CA CYS A 153 11.67 15.99 -1.94
C CYS A 153 11.15 16.92 -0.82
N PRO A 154 9.86 17.31 -0.81
CA PRO A 154 9.28 18.04 0.31
C PRO A 154 9.51 17.29 1.63
N ILE A 155 9.51 18.03 2.73
CA ILE A 155 9.65 17.45 4.06
C ILE A 155 8.49 16.47 4.29
N PHE A 156 8.82 15.23 4.63
CA PHE A 156 7.81 14.24 4.95
C PHE A 156 7.03 14.68 6.20
N PRO A 157 5.69 14.66 6.19
CA PRO A 157 4.87 15.26 7.25
C PRO A 157 5.11 14.63 8.63
N ASP A 158 4.82 15.39 9.70
CA ASP A 158 4.81 14.89 11.07
C ASP A 158 3.41 14.41 11.43
N ASN A 159 3.14 13.12 11.18
CA ASN A 159 1.80 12.53 11.17
C ASN A 159 1.80 11.06 11.65
N GLU A 160 0.65 10.39 11.63
CA GLU A 160 0.53 9.00 12.10
C GLU A 160 1.44 8.04 11.30
N ALA A 161 1.61 8.27 9.99
CA ALA A 161 2.50 7.45 9.17
C ALA A 161 3.97 7.55 9.62
N ARG A 162 4.45 8.75 10.00
CA ARG A 162 5.76 8.94 10.61
C ARG A 162 5.84 8.27 11.99
N ALA A 163 4.79 8.39 12.81
CA ALA A 163 4.75 7.76 14.12
C ALA A 163 4.91 6.24 14.02
N VAL A 164 4.22 5.59 13.06
CA VAL A 164 4.40 4.16 12.76
C VAL A 164 5.82 3.88 12.25
N ALA A 165 6.37 4.67 11.33
CA ALA A 165 7.75 4.47 10.85
C ALA A 165 8.78 4.43 12.00
N ASN A 166 8.62 5.32 12.98
CA ASN A 166 9.49 5.41 14.15
C ASN A 166 9.46 4.16 15.03
N THR A 167 8.31 3.45 15.14
CA THR A 167 8.24 2.20 15.93
C THR A 167 9.03 1.06 15.30
N PHE A 168 9.24 1.13 13.98
CA PHE A 168 10.09 0.20 13.23
C PHE A 168 11.52 0.72 13.03
N GLY A 169 11.87 1.88 13.62
CA GLY A 169 13.22 2.45 13.54
C GLY A 169 13.58 3.06 12.20
N ILE A 170 12.59 3.45 11.38
CA ILE A 170 12.82 4.07 10.06
C ILE A 170 12.61 5.57 10.14
N ASN A 171 13.53 6.35 9.56
CA ASN A 171 13.28 7.76 9.27
C ASN A 171 12.49 7.89 7.96
N ALA A 172 11.17 8.08 8.04
CA ALA A 172 10.33 8.26 6.87
C ALA A 172 10.69 9.56 6.11
N GLU A 173 11.09 9.39 4.86
CA GLU A 173 11.46 10.47 3.93
C GLU A 173 10.59 10.45 2.66
N ALA A 174 10.03 9.29 2.30
CA ALA A 174 9.03 9.17 1.26
C ALA A 174 7.94 8.16 1.62
N ALA A 175 6.76 8.34 1.04
CA ALA A 175 5.77 7.28 0.97
C ALA A 175 5.01 7.26 -0.35
N ILE A 176 4.58 6.06 -0.75
CA ILE A 176 3.61 5.87 -1.81
C ILE A 176 2.34 5.28 -1.21
N VAL A 177 1.27 6.06 -1.27
CA VAL A 177 -0.08 5.61 -0.93
C VAL A 177 -0.74 5.08 -2.18
N ASN A 178 -1.17 3.82 -2.19
CA ASN A 178 -1.89 3.20 -3.29
C ASN A 178 -3.35 2.93 -2.93
N PHE A 179 -4.25 3.21 -3.87
CA PHE A 179 -5.69 2.98 -3.76
C PHE A 179 -6.11 1.87 -4.72
N TYR A 180 -6.70 0.81 -4.19
CA TYR A 180 -7.15 -0.34 -4.96
C TYR A 180 -8.65 -0.58 -4.80
N THR A 181 -9.22 -1.12 -5.87
CA THR A 181 -10.55 -1.71 -5.98
C THR A 181 -10.43 -3.19 -6.36
N GLN A 182 -11.55 -3.93 -6.34
CA GLN A 182 -11.57 -5.38 -6.64
C GLN A 182 -10.84 -5.81 -7.92
N GLY A 183 -10.90 -4.98 -8.96
CA GLY A 183 -10.31 -5.30 -10.26
C GLY A 183 -8.82 -4.96 -10.39
N ASP A 184 -8.27 -4.23 -9.41
CA ASP A 184 -6.91 -3.72 -9.50
C ASP A 184 -5.89 -4.81 -9.14
N ILE A 185 -4.78 -4.80 -9.88
CA ILE A 185 -3.62 -5.68 -9.72
C ILE A 185 -2.39 -4.77 -9.78
N LEU A 186 -1.42 -5.03 -8.92
CA LEU A 186 -0.07 -4.49 -9.03
C LEU A 186 0.86 -5.59 -9.53
N SER A 187 1.36 -5.40 -10.75
CA SER A 187 2.29 -6.32 -11.41
C SER A 187 3.56 -6.54 -10.58
N PRO A 188 4.28 -7.65 -10.79
CA PRO A 188 5.51 -7.93 -10.08
C PRO A 188 6.54 -6.82 -10.35
N HIS A 189 7.11 -6.27 -9.28
CA HIS A 189 8.15 -5.23 -9.34
C HIS A 189 9.08 -5.33 -8.12
N GLN A 190 10.14 -4.52 -8.14
CA GLN A 190 11.05 -4.30 -7.02
C GLN A 190 11.09 -2.80 -6.72
N ASP A 191 11.35 -2.45 -5.47
CA ASP A 191 11.53 -1.07 -5.03
C ASP A 191 13.04 -0.79 -4.87
N VAL A 192 13.69 -0.31 -5.94
CA VAL A 192 15.16 -0.16 -6.01
C VAL A 192 15.60 1.29 -6.25
N ALA A 193 14.70 2.25 -6.07
CA ALA A 193 14.93 3.65 -6.41
C ALA A 193 15.60 4.45 -5.28
N GLU A 194 15.52 3.95 -4.04
CA GLU A 194 16.14 4.56 -2.86
C GLU A 194 17.64 4.25 -2.81
N LEU A 195 18.44 5.16 -2.25
CA LEU A 195 19.86 4.90 -1.95
C LEU A 195 19.99 4.04 -0.68
N SER A 196 19.10 4.30 0.29
CA SER A 196 19.01 3.56 1.54
C SER A 196 18.61 2.10 1.30
N LYS A 197 19.27 1.19 2.02
CA LYS A 197 18.88 -0.23 2.13
C LYS A 197 18.20 -0.56 3.46
N ASN A 198 17.77 0.48 4.19
CA ASN A 198 16.90 0.31 5.33
C ASN A 198 15.57 -0.32 4.92
N ASP A 199 14.89 -0.85 5.92
CA ASP A 199 13.60 -1.52 5.81
C ASP A 199 12.58 -0.69 4.99
N LEU A 200 11.68 -1.39 4.32
CA LEU A 200 10.49 -0.79 3.73
C LEU A 200 9.26 -1.29 4.50
N ILE A 201 8.43 -0.35 4.99
CA ILE A 201 7.23 -0.67 5.77
C ILE A 201 5.99 -0.50 4.89
N SER A 202 5.24 -1.57 4.69
CA SER A 202 4.02 -1.59 3.89
C SER A 202 2.80 -1.81 4.78
N MET A 203 2.00 -0.76 5.00
CA MET A 203 0.82 -0.80 5.86
C MET A 203 -0.44 -1.14 5.06
N SER A 204 -1.34 -1.91 5.66
CA SER A 204 -2.58 -2.37 5.01
C SER A 204 -3.83 -1.84 5.69
N LEU A 205 -4.69 -1.16 4.93
CA LEU A 205 -5.94 -0.55 5.42
C LEU A 205 -7.11 -0.91 4.50
N GLY A 206 -8.28 -1.16 5.07
CA GLY A 206 -9.51 -1.43 4.33
C GLY A 206 -9.67 -2.89 3.89
N CYS A 207 -10.14 -3.10 2.66
CA CYS A 207 -10.36 -4.44 2.12
C CYS A 207 -9.09 -5.30 2.14
N SER A 208 -9.28 -6.58 2.47
CA SER A 208 -8.24 -7.60 2.46
C SER A 208 -7.71 -7.85 1.04
N SER A 209 -6.49 -8.34 0.92
CA SER A 209 -5.84 -8.62 -0.36
C SER A 209 -4.97 -9.88 -0.34
N ILE A 210 -4.65 -10.38 -1.54
CA ILE A 210 -3.55 -11.32 -1.73
C ILE A 210 -2.33 -10.53 -2.22
N PHE A 211 -1.31 -10.49 -1.37
CA PHE A 211 0.02 -10.01 -1.68
C PHE A 211 0.91 -11.19 -2.09
N TYR A 212 1.85 -10.95 -2.99
CA TYR A 212 2.79 -11.96 -3.45
C TYR A 212 4.19 -11.48 -3.12
N LEU A 213 4.95 -12.31 -2.43
CA LEU A 213 6.34 -12.02 -2.10
C LEU A 213 7.24 -13.09 -2.68
N GLY A 214 8.03 -12.70 -3.68
CA GLY A 214 8.99 -13.53 -4.39
C GLY A 214 10.23 -13.78 -3.54
N ALA A 215 10.57 -15.04 -3.32
CA ALA A 215 11.85 -15.46 -2.78
C ALA A 215 12.64 -16.19 -3.86
N GLU A 216 13.96 -15.97 -3.95
CA GLU A 216 14.78 -16.53 -5.03
C GLU A 216 14.74 -18.07 -5.16
N ARG A 217 14.28 -18.76 -4.11
CA ARG A 217 14.09 -20.21 -4.07
C ARG A 217 13.17 -20.72 -5.20
N TYR A 218 13.59 -21.81 -5.84
CA TYR A 218 12.94 -22.44 -7.01
C TYR A 218 12.67 -21.51 -8.19
N GLY A 219 13.47 -20.45 -8.34
CA GLY A 219 13.35 -19.49 -9.44
C GLY A 219 12.31 -18.40 -9.15
N TYR A 220 12.32 -17.83 -7.95
CA TYR A 220 11.44 -16.71 -7.60
C TYR A 220 9.95 -17.08 -7.46
N GLN A 221 9.65 -18.32 -7.05
CA GLN A 221 8.28 -18.68 -6.74
C GLN A 221 7.76 -17.77 -5.62
N PRO A 222 6.66 -17.03 -5.81
CA PRO A 222 6.19 -16.14 -4.75
C PRO A 222 5.33 -16.89 -3.74
N LEU A 223 5.50 -16.52 -2.47
CA LEU A 223 4.59 -16.88 -1.40
C LEU A 223 3.35 -15.96 -1.49
N PRO A 224 2.15 -16.52 -1.75
CA PRO A 224 0.90 -15.76 -1.65
C PRO A 224 0.54 -15.58 -0.16
N ILE A 225 0.27 -14.34 0.25
CA ILE A 225 -0.01 -13.94 1.63
C ILE A 225 -1.33 -13.16 1.67
N VAL A 226 -2.24 -13.51 2.59
CA VAL A 226 -3.42 -12.67 2.87
C VAL A 226 -3.02 -11.53 3.79
N LEU A 227 -3.28 -10.30 3.33
CA LEU A 227 -3.15 -9.09 4.13
C LEU A 227 -4.52 -8.49 4.40
N ARG A 228 -4.83 -8.27 5.67
CA ARG A 228 -6.04 -7.63 6.16
C ARG A 228 -5.76 -6.20 6.64
N SER A 229 -6.82 -5.46 6.90
CA SER A 229 -6.72 -4.16 7.56
C SER A 229 -5.97 -4.31 8.89
N GLY A 230 -4.98 -3.46 9.11
CA GLY A 230 -4.13 -3.46 10.30
C GLY A 230 -2.80 -4.21 10.13
N ASP A 231 -2.61 -4.96 9.04
CA ASP A 231 -1.38 -5.70 8.81
C ASP A 231 -0.24 -4.81 8.29
N ILE A 232 0.98 -5.14 8.71
CA ILE A 232 2.20 -4.54 8.21
C ILE A 232 3.08 -5.64 7.61
N ILE A 233 3.62 -5.40 6.41
CA ILE A 233 4.77 -6.15 5.89
C ILE A 233 6.00 -5.26 6.02
N VAL A 234 7.09 -5.83 6.51
CA VAL A 234 8.41 -5.21 6.49
C VAL A 234 9.30 -5.99 5.53
N MET A 235 9.92 -5.28 4.59
CA MET A 235 10.92 -5.82 3.66
C MET A 235 12.28 -5.20 3.99
N GLY A 236 13.07 -5.91 4.79
CA GLY A 236 14.42 -5.53 5.23
C GLY A 236 15.50 -6.50 4.75
N GLY A 237 16.77 -6.09 4.88
CA GLY A 237 17.90 -6.96 4.56
C GLY A 237 17.82 -7.53 3.13
N GLU A 238 17.89 -8.86 2.99
CA GLU A 238 17.82 -9.54 1.69
C GLU A 238 16.45 -9.36 1.01
N SER A 239 15.37 -9.30 1.81
CA SER A 239 14.02 -9.09 1.29
C SER A 239 13.75 -7.68 0.77
N ARG A 240 14.64 -6.71 1.04
CA ARG A 240 14.47 -5.31 0.63
C ARG A 240 14.35 -5.13 -0.89
N ASP A 241 15.02 -6.01 -1.63
CA ASP A 241 15.00 -6.06 -3.09
C ASP A 241 14.10 -7.20 -3.62
N ALA A 242 13.23 -7.78 -2.80
CA ALA A 242 12.36 -8.87 -3.21
C ALA A 242 11.34 -8.43 -4.27
N TRP A 243 11.09 -9.31 -5.24
CA TRP A 243 10.00 -9.12 -6.20
C TRP A 243 8.66 -9.27 -5.51
N HIS A 244 7.74 -8.35 -5.73
CA HIS A 244 6.44 -8.42 -5.08
C HIS A 244 5.33 -7.78 -5.90
N GLY A 245 4.08 -8.04 -5.51
CA GLY A 245 2.90 -7.48 -6.16
C GLY A 245 1.61 -7.79 -5.41
N VAL A 246 0.51 -7.25 -5.91
CA VAL A 246 -0.84 -7.44 -5.36
C VAL A 246 -1.71 -8.00 -6.47
N GLY A 247 -2.40 -9.11 -6.25
CA GLY A 247 -3.18 -9.73 -7.35
C GLY A 247 -4.65 -9.96 -7.07
N ARG A 248 -5.13 -9.66 -5.86
CA ARG A 248 -6.56 -9.69 -5.57
C ARG A 248 -6.90 -8.78 -4.40
N ILE A 249 -8.01 -8.04 -4.54
CA ILE A 249 -8.69 -7.37 -3.43
C ILE A 249 -10.02 -8.08 -3.17
N PHE A 250 -10.33 -8.39 -1.91
CA PHE A 250 -11.58 -9.02 -1.48
C PHE A 250 -12.58 -7.93 -1.07
N LYS A 251 -13.66 -7.74 -1.84
CA LYS A 251 -14.73 -6.80 -1.48
C LYS A 251 -15.40 -7.18 -0.17
N GLU A 252 -16.05 -6.20 0.46
CA GLU A 252 -16.86 -6.39 1.67
C GLU A 252 -16.09 -6.97 2.86
N THR A 253 -14.77 -6.84 2.85
CA THR A 253 -13.88 -7.23 3.97
C THR A 253 -13.26 -6.02 4.68
N CYS A 254 -13.67 -4.79 4.32
CA CYS A 254 -13.25 -3.59 5.03
C CYS A 254 -13.88 -3.57 6.44
N PRO A 255 -13.14 -3.29 7.52
CA PRO A 255 -13.73 -3.17 8.85
C PRO A 255 -14.78 -2.04 8.95
N ASP A 256 -15.87 -2.28 9.68
CA ASP A 256 -16.98 -1.32 9.83
C ASP A 256 -16.52 0.01 10.42
N TYR A 257 -15.59 0.00 11.38
CA TYR A 257 -15.08 1.22 12.00
C TYR A 257 -14.30 2.13 11.04
N LEU A 258 -13.80 1.61 9.91
CA LEU A 258 -13.21 2.41 8.84
C LEU A 258 -14.26 2.90 7.85
N GLN A 259 -15.28 2.07 7.56
CA GLN A 259 -16.38 2.47 6.68
C GLN A 259 -17.21 3.62 7.28
N ASN A 260 -17.35 3.64 8.60
CA ASN A 260 -18.22 4.57 9.32
C ASN A 260 -17.53 5.87 9.76
N LEU A 261 -16.35 6.19 9.20
CA LEU A 261 -15.74 7.51 9.43
C LEU A 261 -16.55 8.61 8.73
N ASP A 262 -16.65 9.76 9.40
CA ASP A 262 -17.32 10.94 8.85
C ASP A 262 -16.34 11.79 8.02
N LEU A 263 -16.05 11.32 6.80
CA LEU A 263 -15.11 11.97 5.87
C LEU A 263 -15.81 12.57 4.64
N GLY A 264 -17.14 12.75 4.71
CA GLY A 264 -17.96 13.37 3.68
C GLY A 264 -18.90 12.42 2.94
N ASP A 265 -19.82 13.01 2.16
CA ASP A 265 -20.91 12.28 1.50
C ASP A 265 -20.37 11.24 0.50
N GLY A 266 -20.79 9.99 0.69
CA GLY A 266 -20.38 8.86 -0.15
C GLY A 266 -19.06 8.21 0.25
N PHE A 267 -18.37 8.69 1.30
CA PHE A 267 -17.17 8.03 1.83
C PHE A 267 -17.44 6.59 2.25
N GLN A 268 -18.50 6.34 3.01
CA GLN A 268 -18.85 5.00 3.49
C GLN A 268 -19.00 4.01 2.34
N SER A 269 -19.77 4.38 1.31
CA SER A 269 -19.96 3.57 0.10
C SER A 269 -18.65 3.34 -0.65
N TRP A 270 -17.78 4.35 -0.68
CA TRP A 270 -16.47 4.27 -1.32
C TRP A 270 -15.55 3.31 -0.55
N MET A 271 -15.37 3.51 0.76
CA MET A 271 -14.42 2.77 1.59
C MET A 271 -14.76 1.28 1.70
N LYS A 272 -16.06 0.92 1.67
CA LYS A 272 -16.54 -0.47 1.71
C LYS A 272 -15.87 -1.39 0.67
N ASP A 273 -15.53 -0.84 -0.50
CA ASP A 273 -14.91 -1.55 -1.63
C ASP A 273 -13.49 -1.05 -1.95
N ARG A 274 -12.79 -0.50 -0.96
CA ARG A 274 -11.44 0.05 -1.14
C ARG A 274 -10.43 -0.58 -0.22
N ARG A 275 -9.24 -0.73 -0.78
CA ARG A 275 -8.02 -1.00 -0.04
C ARG A 275 -7.08 0.19 -0.21
N ILE A 276 -6.50 0.62 0.90
CA ILE A 276 -5.43 1.61 0.93
C ILE A 276 -4.16 0.91 1.41
N ASN A 277 -3.05 1.18 0.75
CA ASN A 277 -1.73 0.70 1.15
C ASN A 277 -0.78 1.89 1.22
N ILE A 278 0.03 1.96 2.28
CA ILE A 278 1.00 3.03 2.48
C ILE A 278 2.38 2.39 2.61
N ASN A 279 3.27 2.65 1.66
CA ASN A 279 4.66 2.16 1.68
C ASN A 279 5.58 3.29 2.15
N LEU A 280 6.15 3.15 3.34
CA LEU A 280 7.08 4.09 3.95
C LEU A 280 8.52 3.71 3.61
N ARG A 281 9.30 4.72 3.26
CA ARG A 281 10.66 4.57 2.75
C ARG A 281 11.57 5.60 3.41
N GLN A 282 12.74 5.15 3.82
CA GLN A 282 13.90 6.02 3.99
C GLN A 282 14.66 6.07 2.66
N MET A 283 15.03 7.25 2.22
CA MET A 283 15.62 7.46 0.90
C MET A 283 17.15 7.48 0.95
N ASN A 284 17.74 8.07 2.01
CA ASN A 284 19.19 8.15 2.23
C ASN A 284 19.75 7.15 3.25
#